data_AF-A0A0K1Q087-F1
#
_entry.id   AF-A0A0K1Q087-F1
#
_cell.length_a   1.000
_cell.length_b   1.000
_cell.length_c   1.000
_cell.angle_alpha   90.00
_cell.angle_beta   90.00
_cell.angle_gamma   90.00
#
_symmetry.space_group_name_H-M   'P 1'
#
loop_
_entity.id
_entity.type
_entity.pdbx_description
1 polymer ?
#
loop_
_entity_poly.entity_id
_entity_poly.type
_entity_poly.pdbx_seq_one_letter_code
_entity_poly.pdbx_strand_id
1 'polypeptide(L)'
;MVVAGTPLTAFADEDCGSMSREEVEARLDFLAHVFDREIHAIETWSYVWGSVPALAAVGQGVALTLTHDYGTRVDLSVGIVTSLIGVLSLGLLPLRLTLPMRNARWRWGEADRCAVLGHAEATLARAAKDQSMATGGLTHLGNIALNTGVVLVLGLGYDRWSTAAISGGAGVVIGELTAFTQPHHLRDALEGYRAGRFYVPNSKISWSIGPTIGKDAWGAALRASW
;
A
#
# COMPACT_ATOMS: atom_id res chain seq x y z
N MET A 1 -17.55 -0.83 22.19
CA MET A 1 -16.79 -1.78 23.04
C MET A 1 -15.40 -1.90 22.44
N VAL A 2 -14.46 -1.11 22.95
CA VAL A 2 -13.07 -1.12 22.47
C VAL A 2 -12.39 -2.32 23.11
N VAL A 3 -12.10 -3.35 22.30
CA VAL A 3 -11.25 -4.45 22.76
C VAL A 3 -9.86 -3.85 22.94
N ALA A 4 -9.47 -3.63 24.19
CA ALA A 4 -8.10 -3.34 24.56
C ALA A 4 -7.26 -4.55 24.13
N GLY A 5 -6.60 -4.44 22.98
CA GLY A 5 -5.67 -5.45 22.51
C GLY A 5 -4.50 -5.51 23.49
N THR A 6 -4.34 -6.66 24.13
CA THR A 6 -3.14 -7.03 24.86
C THR A 6 -1.92 -6.62 24.03
N PRO A 7 -0.95 -5.84 24.57
CA PRO A 7 0.26 -5.56 23.83
C PRO A 7 0.91 -6.90 23.47
N LEU A 8 1.15 -7.11 22.18
CA LEU A 8 1.86 -8.26 21.66
C LEU A 8 3.21 -8.36 22.39
N THR A 9 3.32 -9.30 23.31
CA THR A 9 4.52 -9.70 24.06
C THR A 9 5.58 -10.37 23.17
N ALA A 10 5.51 -10.18 21.85
CA ALA A 10 6.16 -11.06 20.87
C ALA A 10 7.70 -10.92 20.77
N PHE A 11 8.30 -10.00 21.53
CA PHE A 11 9.76 -9.80 21.62
C PHE A 11 10.25 -9.66 23.06
N ALA A 12 9.35 -9.74 24.04
CA ALA A 12 9.60 -9.34 25.42
C ALA A 12 10.36 -10.38 26.27
N ASP A 13 10.77 -11.51 25.70
CA ASP A 13 11.53 -12.54 26.43
C ASP A 13 13.05 -12.36 26.34
N GLU A 14 13.56 -11.55 25.40
CA GLU A 14 14.97 -11.14 25.41
C GLU A 14 15.09 -9.79 26.12
N ASP A 15 15.57 -9.82 27.36
CA ASP A 15 15.89 -8.62 28.10
C ASP A 15 17.02 -7.88 27.35
N CYS A 16 16.72 -6.72 26.78
CA CYS A 16 17.71 -5.91 26.06
C CYS A 16 18.94 -5.61 26.93
N GLY A 17 18.79 -5.63 28.26
CA GLY A 17 19.91 -5.52 29.21
C GLY A 17 20.92 -6.68 29.16
N SER A 18 20.54 -7.83 28.59
CA SER A 18 21.41 -9.00 28.41
C SER A 18 22.12 -9.03 27.05
N MET A 19 21.67 -8.22 26.10
CA MET A 19 22.21 -8.19 24.74
C MET A 19 23.52 -7.40 24.68
N SER A 20 24.41 -7.81 23.78
CA SER A 20 25.57 -6.97 23.47
C SER A 20 25.13 -5.73 22.69
N ARG A 21 25.87 -4.63 22.82
CA ARG A 21 25.60 -3.41 22.03
C ARG A 21 25.64 -3.69 20.53
N GLU A 22 26.55 -4.55 20.09
CA GLU A 22 26.68 -4.95 18.68
C GLU A 22 25.41 -5.67 18.19
N GLU A 23 24.82 -6.51 19.03
CA GLU A 23 23.58 -7.21 18.71
C GLU A 23 22.39 -6.24 18.58
N VAL A 24 22.25 -5.31 19.52
CA VAL A 24 21.21 -4.27 19.47
C VAL A 24 21.31 -3.44 18.20
N GLU A 25 22.51 -2.97 17.85
CA GLU A 25 22.73 -2.19 16.63
C GLU A 25 22.48 -3.04 15.36
N ALA A 26 22.88 -4.33 15.35
CA ALA A 26 22.59 -5.22 14.22
C ALA A 26 21.09 -5.42 13.97
N ARG A 27 20.31 -5.56 15.05
CA ARG A 27 18.84 -5.66 14.96
C ARG A 27 18.21 -4.35 14.48
N LEU A 28 18.69 -3.21 14.99
CA LEU A 28 18.23 -1.90 14.56
C LEU A 28 18.58 -1.64 13.08
N ASP A 29 19.76 -2.02 12.61
CA ASP A 29 20.13 -1.89 11.20
C ASP A 29 19.25 -2.75 10.30
N PHE A 30 18.95 -3.98 10.71
CA PHE A 30 17.99 -4.82 10.00
C PHE A 30 16.60 -4.16 9.90
N LEU A 31 16.07 -3.68 11.04
CA LEU A 31 14.74 -3.04 11.09
C LEU A 31 14.69 -1.76 10.27
N ALA A 32 15.76 -0.95 10.28
CA ALA A 32 15.87 0.24 9.45
C ALA A 32 15.78 -0.13 7.96
N HIS A 33 16.55 -1.13 7.51
CA HIS A 33 16.48 -1.59 6.12
C HIS A 33 15.10 -2.13 5.74
N VAL A 34 14.45 -2.89 6.62
CA VAL A 34 13.09 -3.41 6.38
C VAL A 34 12.10 -2.26 6.23
N PHE A 35 12.10 -1.29 7.15
CA PHE A 35 11.19 -0.14 7.09
C PHE A 35 11.43 0.73 5.86
N ASP A 36 12.68 1.07 5.57
CA ASP A 36 13.02 1.95 4.44
C ASP A 36 12.64 1.30 3.10
N ARG A 37 12.92 0.00 2.94
CA ARG A 37 12.50 -0.78 1.75
C ARG A 37 10.98 -0.85 1.62
N GLU A 38 10.28 -1.16 2.71
CA GLU A 38 8.83 -1.35 2.68
C GLU A 38 8.09 -0.03 2.42
N ILE A 39 8.51 1.06 3.07
CA ILE A 39 7.96 2.40 2.82
C ILE A 39 8.10 2.73 1.34
N HIS A 40 9.29 2.55 0.76
CA HIS A 40 9.51 2.87 -0.64
C HIS A 40 8.67 2.01 -1.59
N ALA A 41 8.56 0.71 -1.32
CA ALA A 41 7.75 -0.22 -2.12
C ALA A 41 6.26 0.16 -2.07
N ILE A 42 5.73 0.42 -0.88
CA ILE A 42 4.33 0.81 -0.68
C ILE A 42 4.04 2.15 -1.36
N GLU A 43 4.90 3.15 -1.21
CA GLU A 43 4.70 4.47 -1.84
C GLU A 43 4.73 4.39 -3.37
N THR A 44 5.72 3.69 -3.91
CA THR A 44 5.83 3.49 -5.37
C THR A 44 4.60 2.79 -5.92
N TRP A 45 4.18 1.69 -5.29
CA TRP A 45 2.98 0.97 -5.66
C TRP A 45 1.73 1.87 -5.60
N SER A 46 1.62 2.71 -4.56
CA SER A 46 0.49 3.61 -4.35
C SER A 46 0.42 4.72 -5.39
N TYR A 47 1.57 5.27 -5.80
CA TYR A 47 1.61 6.26 -6.87
C TYR A 47 1.25 5.67 -8.22
N VAL A 48 1.80 4.48 -8.53
CA VAL A 48 1.51 3.77 -9.78
C VAL A 48 0.01 3.48 -9.87
N TRP A 49 -0.55 2.78 -8.89
CA TRP A 49 -1.96 2.40 -8.94
C TRP A 49 -2.91 3.56 -8.66
N GLY A 50 -2.52 4.52 -7.82
CA GLY A 50 -3.33 5.71 -7.53
C GLY A 50 -3.47 6.65 -8.72
N SER A 51 -2.52 6.63 -9.66
CA SER A 51 -2.60 7.42 -10.89
C SER A 51 -3.74 6.98 -11.81
N VAL A 52 -4.08 5.68 -11.83
CA VAL A 52 -5.11 5.11 -12.71
C VAL A 52 -6.50 5.71 -12.42
N PRO A 53 -7.06 5.62 -11.19
CA PRO A 53 -8.34 6.23 -10.90
C PRO A 53 -8.27 7.76 -10.90
N ALA A 54 -7.13 8.38 -10.58
CA ALA A 54 -6.99 9.83 -10.68
C ALA A 54 -7.15 10.33 -12.12
N LEU A 55 -6.46 9.70 -13.07
CA LEU A 55 -6.58 10.01 -14.49
C LEU A 55 -7.97 9.69 -15.03
N ALA A 56 -8.59 8.58 -14.58
CA ALA A 56 -9.97 8.24 -14.93
C ALA A 56 -10.95 9.34 -14.48
N ALA A 57 -10.86 9.80 -13.23
CA ALA A 57 -11.71 10.86 -12.71
C ALA A 57 -11.57 12.17 -13.51
N VAL A 58 -10.34 12.56 -13.85
CA VAL A 58 -10.08 13.75 -14.67
C VAL A 58 -10.66 13.58 -16.07
N GLY A 59 -10.38 12.46 -16.74
CA GLY A 59 -10.87 12.19 -18.09
C GLY A 59 -12.40 12.17 -18.16
N GLN A 60 -13.03 11.52 -17.18
CA GLN A 60 -14.49 11.47 -17.07
C GLN A 60 -15.09 12.85 -16.75
N GLY A 61 -14.44 13.64 -15.89
CA GLY A 61 -14.84 15.00 -15.59
C GLY A 61 -14.82 15.91 -16.82
N VAL A 62 -13.78 15.81 -17.65
CA VAL A 62 -13.71 16.52 -18.94
C VAL A 62 -14.78 16.02 -19.89
N ALA A 63 -14.97 14.71 -20.04
CA ALA A 63 -16.01 14.15 -20.91
C ALA A 63 -17.42 14.60 -20.49
N LEU A 64 -17.67 14.77 -19.18
CA LEU A 64 -18.96 15.17 -18.62
C LEU A 64 -19.36 16.60 -19.04
N THR A 65 -18.38 17.49 -19.25
CA THR A 65 -18.67 18.87 -19.73
C THR A 65 -18.97 18.93 -21.22
N LEU A 66 -18.54 17.92 -21.98
CA LEU A 66 -18.70 17.86 -23.44
C LEU A 66 -19.96 17.11 -23.87
N THR A 67 -20.48 16.20 -23.04
CA THR A 67 -21.65 15.39 -23.38
C THR A 67 -22.97 15.99 -22.88
N HIS A 68 -23.99 15.88 -23.74
CA HIS A 68 -25.36 16.30 -23.45
C HIS A 68 -26.31 15.11 -23.27
N ASP A 69 -25.85 13.89 -23.58
CA ASP A 69 -26.66 12.68 -23.42
C ASP A 69 -26.82 12.32 -21.94
N TYR A 70 -28.07 12.22 -21.49
CA TYR A 70 -28.39 11.96 -20.08
C TYR A 70 -27.76 10.65 -19.58
N GLY A 71 -27.85 9.58 -20.37
CA GLY A 71 -27.25 8.31 -20.02
C GLY A 71 -25.75 8.49 -19.80
N THR A 72 -25.03 9.00 -20.79
CA THR A 72 -23.58 9.18 -20.74
C THR A 72 -23.17 10.02 -19.53
N ARG A 73 -23.94 11.06 -19.19
CA ARG A 73 -23.70 11.87 -17.99
C ARG A 73 -23.84 11.06 -16.69
N VAL A 74 -24.82 10.17 -16.60
CA VAL A 74 -24.96 9.23 -15.48
C VAL A 74 -23.73 8.31 -15.36
N ASP A 75 -23.33 7.66 -16.46
CA ASP A 75 -22.17 6.75 -16.46
C ASP A 75 -20.90 7.44 -15.97
N LEU A 76 -20.63 8.62 -16.52
CA LEU A 76 -19.46 9.43 -16.16
C LEU A 76 -19.53 9.87 -14.71
N SER A 77 -20.71 10.22 -14.20
CA SER A 77 -20.87 10.66 -12.80
C SER A 77 -20.60 9.50 -11.82
N VAL A 78 -21.16 8.32 -12.08
CA VAL A 78 -20.89 7.11 -11.28
C VAL A 78 -19.41 6.73 -11.37
N GLY A 79 -18.83 6.83 -12.57
CA GLY A 79 -17.41 6.60 -12.82
C GLY A 79 -16.50 7.53 -12.01
N ILE A 80 -16.79 8.83 -11.98
CA ILE A 80 -16.04 9.82 -11.19
C ILE A 80 -16.11 9.48 -9.70
N VAL A 81 -17.31 9.22 -9.17
CA VAL A 81 -17.48 8.87 -7.75
C VAL A 81 -16.68 7.61 -7.40
N THR A 82 -16.77 6.58 -8.23
CA THR A 82 -16.03 5.32 -8.02
C THR A 82 -14.52 5.54 -8.11
N SER A 83 -14.07 6.37 -9.05
CA SER A 83 -12.66 6.73 -9.20
C SER A 83 -12.14 7.50 -7.99
N LEU A 84 -12.93 8.43 -7.43
CA LEU A 84 -12.56 9.15 -6.21
C LEU A 84 -12.43 8.21 -5.02
N ILE A 85 -13.30 7.20 -4.90
CA ILE A 85 -13.15 6.15 -3.89
C ILE A 85 -11.80 5.43 -4.08
N GLY A 86 -11.47 5.03 -5.31
CA GLY A 86 -10.18 4.40 -5.63
C GLY A 86 -8.98 5.27 -5.23
N VAL A 87 -9.00 6.56 -5.55
CA VAL A 87 -7.95 7.52 -5.16
C VAL A 87 -7.84 7.61 -3.64
N LEU A 88 -8.96 7.74 -2.93
CA LEU A 88 -8.94 7.82 -1.47
C LEU A 88 -8.42 6.53 -0.83
N SER A 89 -8.83 5.37 -1.32
CA SER A 89 -8.33 4.08 -0.85
C SER A 89 -6.82 3.95 -1.05
N LEU A 90 -6.32 4.31 -2.23
CA LEU A 90 -4.89 4.22 -2.58
C LEU A 90 -4.05 5.37 -2.01
N GLY A 91 -4.67 6.42 -1.46
CA GLY A 91 -3.97 7.46 -0.72
C GLY A 91 -3.92 7.19 0.79
N LEU A 92 -5.02 6.71 1.38
CA LEU A 92 -5.15 6.56 2.83
C LEU A 92 -4.58 5.25 3.36
N LEU A 93 -4.74 4.15 2.64
CA LEU A 93 -4.27 2.82 3.08
C LEU A 93 -2.74 2.76 3.20
N PRO A 94 -1.96 3.32 2.27
CA PRO A 94 -0.49 3.40 2.39
C PRO A 94 -0.04 4.20 3.60
N LEU A 95 -0.70 5.32 3.90
CA LEU A 95 -0.37 6.16 5.06
C LEU A 95 -0.54 5.40 6.37
N ARG A 96 -1.56 4.54 6.49
CA ARG A 96 -1.75 3.72 7.69
C ARG A 96 -0.61 2.73 7.93
N LEU A 97 0.02 2.23 6.87
CA LEU A 97 1.16 1.32 6.96
C LEU A 97 2.50 2.07 7.14
N THR A 98 2.71 3.17 6.39
CA THR A 98 4.00 3.86 6.36
C THR A 98 4.23 4.83 7.51
N LEU A 99 3.18 5.48 8.05
CA LEU A 99 3.34 6.43 9.15
C LEU A 99 3.89 5.80 10.43
N PRO A 100 3.42 4.62 10.91
CA PRO A 100 4.01 3.97 12.07
C PRO A 100 5.49 3.62 11.87
N MET A 101 5.87 3.11 10.69
CA MET A 101 7.26 2.78 10.37
C MET A 101 8.14 4.03 10.32
N ARG A 102 7.67 5.11 9.72
CA ARG A 102 8.35 6.42 9.73
C ARG A 102 8.53 6.95 11.15
N ASN A 103 7.47 6.91 11.95
CA ASN A 103 7.53 7.36 13.34
C ASN A 103 8.53 6.53 14.15
N ALA A 104 8.59 5.22 13.94
CA ALA A 104 9.61 4.38 14.56
C ALA A 104 11.02 4.77 14.08
N ARG A 105 11.20 4.97 12.77
CA ARG A 105 12.49 5.36 12.17
C ARG A 105 13.01 6.71 12.69
N TRP A 106 12.13 7.68 12.93
CA TRP A 106 12.48 8.99 13.52
C TRP A 106 13.12 8.87 14.91
N ARG A 107 12.82 7.81 15.66
CA ARG A 107 13.35 7.58 17.01
C ARG A 107 14.77 7.02 17.03
N TRP A 108 15.38 6.69 15.89
CA TRP A 108 16.75 6.14 15.84
C TRP A 108 17.84 7.07 16.39
N GLY A 109 17.54 8.37 16.52
CA GLY A 109 18.44 9.34 17.16
C GLY A 109 18.39 9.34 18.68
N GLU A 110 17.43 8.65 19.30
CA GLU A 110 17.30 8.59 20.76
C GLU A 110 18.47 7.80 21.39
N ALA A 111 18.89 8.25 22.58
CA ALA A 111 20.01 7.67 23.31
C ALA A 111 19.70 6.28 23.89
N ASP A 112 18.44 6.05 24.27
CA ASP A 112 17.99 4.76 24.82
C ASP A 112 17.75 3.75 23.68
N ARG A 113 18.82 3.04 23.32
CA ARG A 113 18.78 2.02 22.27
C ARG A 113 17.79 0.90 22.54
N CYS A 114 17.60 0.52 23.81
CA CYS A 114 16.67 -0.54 24.18
C CYS A 114 15.21 -0.10 23.97
N ALA A 115 14.87 1.14 24.35
CA ALA A 115 13.55 1.69 24.09
C ALA A 115 13.27 1.86 22.58
N VAL A 116 14.28 2.25 21.80
CA VAL A 116 14.17 2.34 20.33
C VAL A 116 13.94 0.97 19.72
N LEU A 117 14.73 -0.04 20.12
CA LEU A 117 14.61 -1.41 19.62
C LEU A 117 13.22 -1.98 19.92
N GLY A 118 12.77 -1.94 21.17
CA GLY A 118 11.45 -2.46 21.55
C GLY A 118 10.30 -1.76 20.83
N HIS A 119 10.42 -0.44 20.58
CA HIS A 119 9.42 0.29 19.80
C HIS A 119 9.39 -0.12 18.33
N ALA A 120 10.57 -0.33 17.73
CA ALA A 120 10.72 -0.75 16.34
C ALA A 120 10.18 -2.17 16.12
N GLU A 121 10.56 -3.11 16.99
CA GLU A 121 10.06 -4.49 17.00
C GLU A 121 8.53 -4.53 17.09
N ALA A 122 7.96 -3.79 18.04
CA ALA A 122 6.50 -3.69 18.19
C ALA A 122 5.84 -3.10 16.93
N THR A 123 6.53 -2.17 16.26
CA THR A 123 6.05 -1.57 15.00
C THR A 123 6.11 -2.56 13.85
N LEU A 124 7.18 -3.36 13.73
CA LEU A 124 7.26 -4.44 12.73
C LEU A 124 6.13 -5.45 12.91
N ALA A 125 5.88 -5.92 14.14
CA ALA A 125 4.81 -6.87 14.41
C ALA A 125 3.42 -6.33 14.05
N ARG A 126 3.15 -5.07 14.38
CA ARG A 126 1.89 -4.40 13.99
C ARG A 126 1.78 -4.23 12.47
N ALA A 127 2.82 -3.72 11.83
CA ALA A 127 2.82 -3.47 10.39
C ALA A 127 2.67 -4.77 9.58
N ALA A 128 3.33 -5.86 9.99
CA ALA A 128 3.16 -7.18 9.36
C ALA A 128 1.73 -7.70 9.49
N LYS A 129 1.10 -7.50 10.65
CA LYS A 129 -0.30 -7.87 10.87
C LYS A 129 -1.24 -7.04 9.98
N ASP A 130 -1.06 -5.73 9.96
CA ASP A 130 -1.90 -4.82 9.17
C ASP A 130 -1.75 -5.09 7.67
N GLN A 131 -0.53 -5.36 7.20
CA GLN A 131 -0.29 -5.78 5.83
C GLN A 131 -1.00 -7.08 5.49
N SER A 132 -0.96 -8.09 6.36
CA SER A 132 -1.65 -9.37 6.12
C SER A 132 -3.18 -9.22 6.02
N MET A 133 -3.75 -8.24 6.72
CA MET A 133 -5.18 -7.91 6.60
C MET A 133 -5.45 -7.15 5.29
N ALA A 134 -4.55 -6.26 4.89
CA ALA A 134 -4.67 -5.46 3.67
C ALA A 134 -4.45 -6.27 2.38
N THR A 135 -3.70 -7.36 2.43
CA THR A 135 -3.48 -8.27 1.28
C THR A 135 -4.30 -9.56 1.38
N GLY A 136 -5.13 -9.69 2.42
CA GLY A 136 -5.91 -10.90 2.68
C GLY A 136 -7.26 -10.95 1.95
N GLY A 137 -8.00 -12.03 2.18
CA GLY A 137 -9.31 -12.29 1.56
C GLY A 137 -10.33 -11.15 1.72
N LEU A 138 -10.23 -10.36 2.78
CA LEU A 138 -11.13 -9.22 3.00
C LEU A 138 -10.99 -8.14 1.92
N THR A 139 -9.80 -7.95 1.38
CA THR A 139 -9.54 -6.98 0.30
C THR A 139 -10.19 -7.43 -1.01
N HIS A 140 -10.07 -8.70 -1.36
CA HIS A 140 -10.77 -9.29 -2.52
C HIS A 140 -12.29 -9.16 -2.37
N LEU A 141 -12.81 -9.45 -1.17
CA LEU A 141 -14.23 -9.37 -0.87
C LEU A 141 -14.73 -7.92 -0.94
N GLY A 142 -13.94 -6.97 -0.44
CA GLY A 142 -14.22 -5.53 -0.56
C GLY A 142 -14.24 -5.06 -2.01
N ASN A 143 -13.28 -5.51 -2.83
CA ASN A 143 -13.23 -5.22 -4.26
C ASN A 143 -14.48 -5.73 -5.00
N ILE A 144 -14.86 -6.99 -4.77
CA ILE A 144 -16.07 -7.60 -5.37
C ILE A 144 -17.33 -6.85 -4.91
N ALA A 145 -17.44 -6.53 -3.62
CA ALA A 145 -18.61 -5.84 -3.07
C ALA A 145 -18.78 -4.43 -3.65
N LEU A 146 -17.69 -3.66 -3.76
CA LEU A 146 -17.71 -2.33 -4.36
C LEU A 146 -18.17 -2.38 -5.82
N ASN A 147 -17.59 -3.28 -6.62
CA ASN A 147 -17.93 -3.41 -8.03
C ASN A 147 -19.34 -3.96 -8.24
N THR A 148 -19.81 -4.85 -7.36
CA THR A 148 -21.22 -5.27 -7.34
C THR A 148 -22.14 -4.09 -7.08
N GLY A 149 -21.78 -3.20 -6.15
CA GLY A 149 -22.51 -1.95 -5.90
C GLY A 149 -22.61 -1.07 -7.15
N VAL A 150 -21.51 -0.91 -7.89
CA VAL A 150 -21.50 -0.17 -9.17
C VAL A 150 -22.44 -0.81 -10.20
N VAL A 151 -22.38 -2.13 -10.34
CA VAL A 151 -23.26 -2.88 -11.27
C VAL A 151 -24.73 -2.67 -10.90
N LEU A 152 -25.08 -2.76 -9.61
CA LEU A 152 -26.45 -2.60 -9.14
C LEU A 152 -26.95 -1.17 -9.32
N VAL A 153 -26.13 -0.16 -9.02
CA VAL A 153 -26.49 1.25 -9.21
C VAL A 153 -26.78 1.53 -10.69
N LEU A 154 -25.90 1.13 -11.60
CA LEU A 154 -26.09 1.38 -13.03
C LEU A 154 -27.21 0.51 -13.63
N GLY A 155 -27.23 -0.78 -13.31
CA GLY A 155 -28.19 -1.74 -13.86
C GLY A 155 -29.62 -1.52 -13.36
N LEU A 156 -29.82 -1.50 -12.04
CA LEU A 156 -31.17 -1.35 -11.46
C LEU A 156 -31.62 0.11 -11.36
N GLY A 157 -30.69 1.02 -11.06
CA GLY A 157 -31.04 2.43 -10.86
C GLY A 157 -31.25 3.21 -12.16
N TYR A 158 -30.56 2.83 -13.23
CA TYR A 158 -30.53 3.59 -14.48
C TYR A 158 -30.77 2.74 -15.74
N ASP A 159 -31.09 1.45 -15.61
CA ASP A 159 -31.30 0.50 -16.71
C ASP A 159 -30.10 0.37 -17.67
N ARG A 160 -28.88 0.47 -17.11
CA ARG A 160 -27.62 0.53 -17.87
C ARG A 160 -26.79 -0.74 -17.79
N TRP A 161 -27.43 -1.89 -17.99
CA TRP A 161 -26.80 -3.21 -17.79
C TRP A 161 -25.51 -3.46 -18.59
N SER A 162 -25.43 -2.98 -19.83
CA SER A 162 -24.22 -3.12 -20.66
C SER A 162 -23.04 -2.35 -20.06
N THR A 163 -23.22 -1.06 -19.76
CA THR A 163 -22.18 -0.28 -19.09
C THR A 163 -21.87 -0.86 -17.70
N ALA A 164 -22.90 -1.25 -16.95
CA ALA A 164 -22.76 -1.83 -15.61
C ALA A 164 -21.80 -3.04 -15.64
N ALA A 165 -22.02 -3.98 -16.55
CA ALA A 165 -21.18 -5.17 -16.69
C ALA A 165 -19.73 -4.82 -17.08
N ILE A 166 -19.53 -3.87 -18.01
CA ILE A 166 -18.20 -3.43 -18.43
C ILE A 166 -17.46 -2.74 -17.28
N SER A 167 -18.10 -1.77 -16.63
CA SER A 167 -17.50 -1.01 -15.52
C SER A 167 -17.21 -1.88 -14.31
N GLY A 168 -18.16 -2.74 -13.92
CA GLY A 168 -17.97 -3.68 -12.82
C GLY A 168 -16.89 -4.71 -13.12
N GLY A 169 -16.88 -5.28 -14.32
CA GLY A 169 -15.86 -6.24 -14.74
C GLY A 169 -14.46 -5.63 -14.79
N ALA A 170 -14.32 -4.45 -15.39
CA ALA A 170 -13.05 -3.72 -15.44
C ALA A 170 -12.56 -3.37 -14.03
N GLY A 171 -13.45 -2.90 -13.15
CA GLY A 171 -13.09 -2.56 -11.77
C GLY A 171 -12.67 -3.79 -10.94
N VAL A 172 -13.30 -4.95 -11.14
CA VAL A 172 -12.84 -6.21 -10.51
C VAL A 172 -11.43 -6.53 -10.99
N VAL A 173 -11.18 -6.57 -12.30
CA VAL A 173 -9.86 -6.89 -12.85
C VAL A 173 -8.79 -5.93 -12.34
N ILE A 174 -9.04 -4.62 -12.35
CA ILE A 174 -8.10 -3.61 -11.84
C ILE A 174 -7.86 -3.80 -10.35
N GLY A 175 -8.91 -4.03 -9.56
CA GLY A 175 -8.79 -4.25 -8.12
C GLY A 175 -8.00 -5.52 -7.77
N GLU A 176 -8.20 -6.61 -8.51
CA GLU A 176 -7.43 -7.85 -8.33
C GLU A 176 -5.97 -7.67 -8.72
N LEU A 177 -5.67 -6.97 -9.82
CA LEU A 177 -4.29 -6.66 -10.21
C LEU A 177 -3.60 -5.76 -9.17
N THR A 178 -4.34 -4.78 -8.66
CA THR A 178 -3.85 -3.88 -7.60
C THR A 178 -3.51 -4.69 -6.35
N ALA A 179 -4.42 -5.53 -5.86
CA ALA A 179 -4.22 -6.38 -4.69
C ALA A 179 -3.08 -7.40 -4.90
N PHE A 180 -3.02 -8.05 -6.06
CA PHE A 180 -1.99 -9.04 -6.38
C PHE A 180 -0.58 -8.45 -6.42
N THR A 181 -0.44 -7.21 -6.88
CA THR A 181 0.86 -6.52 -6.97
C THR A 181 1.23 -5.76 -5.70
N GLN A 182 0.39 -5.78 -4.67
CA GLN A 182 0.65 -5.09 -3.42
C GLN A 182 1.87 -5.71 -2.69
N PRO A 183 2.81 -4.89 -2.18
CA PRO A 183 3.92 -5.38 -1.37
C PRO A 183 3.42 -6.19 -0.16
N HIS A 184 4.11 -7.30 0.15
CA HIS A 184 3.74 -8.24 1.21
C HIS A 184 4.94 -8.79 2.02
N HIS A 185 6.07 -8.07 2.05
CA HIS A 185 7.33 -8.59 2.56
C HIS A 185 7.51 -8.53 4.10
N LEU A 186 6.63 -7.81 4.83
CA LEU A 186 6.81 -7.62 6.28
C LEU A 186 6.58 -8.91 7.07
N ARG A 187 5.74 -9.81 6.56
CA ARG A 187 5.54 -11.12 7.19
C ARG A 187 6.82 -11.94 7.15
N ASP A 188 7.44 -12.05 5.98
CA ASP A 188 8.69 -12.79 5.81
C ASP A 188 9.83 -12.15 6.61
N ALA A 189 9.87 -10.81 6.66
CA ALA A 189 10.81 -10.07 7.48
C ALA A 189 10.62 -10.35 8.98
N LEU A 190 9.37 -10.40 9.46
CA LEU A 190 9.04 -10.74 10.84
C LEU A 190 9.41 -12.19 11.19
N GLU A 191 9.12 -13.14 10.30
CA GLU A 191 9.50 -14.55 10.46
C GLU A 191 11.03 -14.72 10.44
N GLY A 192 11.74 -13.99 9.58
CA GLY A 192 13.20 -13.93 9.53
C GLY A 192 13.80 -13.36 10.81
N TYR A 193 13.27 -12.24 11.26
CA TYR A 193 13.71 -11.56 12.47
C TYR A 193 13.57 -12.46 13.71
N ARG A 194 12.41 -13.12 13.87
CA ARG A 194 12.16 -14.08 14.96
C ARG A 194 13.07 -15.30 14.93
N ALA A 195 13.57 -15.65 13.75
CA ALA A 195 14.52 -16.73 13.58
C ALA A 195 15.99 -16.28 13.77
N GLY A 196 16.22 -15.06 14.27
CA GLY A 196 17.56 -14.49 14.47
C GLY A 196 18.29 -14.13 13.17
N ARG A 197 17.58 -14.05 12.03
CA ARG A 197 18.17 -13.71 10.74
C ARG A 197 18.18 -12.20 10.55
N PHE A 198 19.24 -11.54 11.04
CA PHE A 198 19.44 -10.10 10.90
C PHE A 198 20.21 -9.70 9.62
N TYR A 199 20.51 -10.67 8.76
CA TYR A 199 21.22 -10.41 7.50
C TYR A 199 20.30 -9.74 6.48
N VAL A 200 20.65 -8.51 6.10
CA VAL A 200 20.06 -7.83 4.93
C VAL A 200 20.92 -8.21 3.72
N PRO A 201 20.38 -8.91 2.71
CA PRO A 201 21.12 -9.17 1.48
C PRO A 201 21.53 -7.83 0.86
N ASN A 202 22.83 -7.59 0.75
CA ASN A 202 23.34 -6.42 0.06
C ASN A 202 23.09 -6.64 -1.45
N SER A 203 21.98 -6.10 -1.97
CA SER A 203 21.69 -6.19 -3.39
C SER A 203 22.69 -5.29 -4.12
N LYS A 204 23.74 -5.90 -4.67
CA LYS A 204 24.73 -5.22 -5.52
C LYS A 204 24.14 -4.62 -6.80
N ILE A 205 22.86 -4.85 -7.09
CA ILE A 205 22.17 -4.36 -8.27
C ILE A 205 20.99 -3.53 -7.79
N SER A 206 21.06 -2.23 -8.01
CA SER A 206 19.93 -1.31 -7.85
C SER A 206 19.41 -0.97 -9.24
N TRP A 207 18.09 -1.04 -9.42
CA TRP A 207 17.43 -0.55 -10.62
C TRP A 207 16.31 0.42 -10.26
N SER A 208 16.12 1.43 -11.08
CA SER A 208 15.01 2.38 -10.96
C SER A 208 14.37 2.64 -12.32
N ILE A 209 13.05 2.83 -12.31
CA ILE A 209 12.28 3.27 -13.47
C ILE A 209 11.71 4.64 -13.13
N GLY A 210 12.05 5.64 -13.93
CA GLY A 210 11.56 7.00 -13.75
C GLY A 210 10.86 7.51 -15.01
N PRO A 211 9.78 8.29 -14.90
CA PRO A 211 9.19 8.96 -16.05
C PRO A 211 10.18 9.97 -16.63
N THR A 212 10.29 10.02 -17.94
CA THR A 212 11.01 11.08 -18.64
C THR A 212 10.02 11.98 -19.35
N ILE A 213 10.12 13.28 -19.11
CA ILE A 213 9.29 14.30 -19.75
C ILE A 213 10.23 15.23 -20.53
N GLY A 214 10.15 15.15 -21.86
CA GLY A 214 10.80 16.07 -22.80
C GLY A 214 9.78 16.91 -23.53
N LYS A 215 10.24 17.96 -24.23
CA LYS A 215 9.35 18.86 -25.01
C LYS A 215 8.49 18.14 -26.05
N ASP A 216 9.02 17.07 -26.65
CA ASP A 216 8.38 16.33 -27.75
C ASP A 216 8.24 14.81 -27.48
N ALA A 217 8.59 14.35 -26.26
CA ALA A 217 8.56 12.92 -25.94
C ALA A 217 8.27 12.69 -24.45
N TRP A 218 7.46 11.68 -24.16
CA TRP A 218 7.24 11.10 -22.85
C TRP A 218 7.66 9.63 -22.88
N GLY A 219 8.31 9.16 -21.84
CA GLY A 219 8.79 7.78 -21.78
C GLY A 219 9.13 7.33 -20.36
N ALA A 220 9.73 6.15 -20.27
CA ALA A 220 10.28 5.63 -19.04
C ALA A 220 11.77 5.35 -19.25
N ALA A 221 12.62 5.83 -18.34
CA ALA A 221 14.03 5.46 -18.30
C ALA A 221 14.24 4.37 -17.28
N LEU A 222 14.95 3.31 -17.67
CA LEU A 222 15.42 2.27 -16.77
C LEU A 222 16.90 2.53 -16.48
N ARG A 223 17.24 2.72 -15.21
CA ARG A 223 18.62 2.93 -14.77
C ARG A 223 19.00 1.76 -13.89
N ALA A 224 20.08 1.08 -14.24
CA ALA A 224 20.70 0.06 -13.40
C ALA A 224 22.07 0.58 -12.94
N SER A 225 22.41 0.35 -11.67
CA SER A 225 23.73 0.62 -11.10
C SER A 225 24.22 -0.59 -10.32
N TRP A 226 25.52 -0.88 -10.46
CA TRP A 226 26.24 -2.01 -9.87
C TRP A 226 27.52 -1.55 -9.18
#